data_AF-A0A8E2ASM0-F1
#
_entry.id   AF-A0A8E2ASM0-F1
#
_cell.length_a   1.000
_cell.length_b   1.000
_cell.length_c   1.000
_cell.angle_alpha   90.00
_cell.angle_beta   90.00
_cell.angle_gamma   90.00
#
_symmetry.space_group_name_H-M   'P 1'
#
loop_
_entity.id
_entity.type
_entity.pdbx_description
1 polymer ?
#
loop_
_entity_poly.entity_id
_entity_poly.type
_entity_poly.pdbx_seq_one_letter_code
_entity_poly.pdbx_strand_id
1 'polypeptide(L)'
;MGVQGLWEVLAKACHSRSLKHLAVVDGFEDNKSGRRGFRVGIDASIWYHHAQCSKGGKNPQLRLLFYRLRSLAELPLIPLFVFDGRERPKVKRGSRMGKSGSHNLTAGMKKLLDVFGMEWRMALGEAEAELASLNRTGVIDAIMTDDVDAFVFGARTIIRNPSLTLTGNKCNPALNSEGKASKYHVMVYTAEQILVHPDVAMSRGGLILFALLSGGDYSPGLKGFGPQIAHGLARCGFGDRLLAAYEDQSGIGFHQSLRSWRAEINLELHTNARGFLLRRYPSLSLPENFPDQQVLENYANPMCSARVGRQGGGALRDSGNPHLSKIAGFCENHFDEWGYKSVIIKRFRDLMWEAAIMTILRRAALDADEKEKNKRLSAGGADLSVRGPLRPSRVDEIGTPAVLVKKILDASEIDRYAAAFVRREPRNSPATGSDARPLMQRIAGARQHVSTDGLLEYRVEIDPAQLVDLASAGIKGKHPEPPTSQSSRGNSKKAAPDPHSVLRLWIPASIMRQVHPGLVEDFEAAEAAKATKR
;
A
#
# COMPACT_ATOMS: atom_id res chain seq x y z
N MET A 1 -11.98 11.37 9.75
CA MET A 1 -11.69 10.72 11.03
C MET A 1 -10.39 11.32 11.55
N GLY A 2 -10.14 11.22 12.85
CA GLY A 2 -9.00 11.85 13.50
C GLY A 2 -9.18 13.34 13.79
N VAL A 3 -8.07 14.06 13.84
CA VAL A 3 -7.97 15.49 14.19
C VAL A 3 -8.75 16.40 13.24
N GLN A 4 -9.70 17.17 13.80
CA GLN A 4 -10.58 18.04 13.01
C GLN A 4 -9.80 19.21 12.38
N GLY A 5 -9.99 19.42 11.07
CA GLY A 5 -9.38 20.51 10.30
C GLY A 5 -7.91 20.28 9.92
N LEU A 6 -7.26 19.22 10.39
CA LEU A 6 -5.83 19.00 10.12
C LEU A 6 -5.56 18.68 8.64
N TRP A 7 -6.43 17.92 7.97
CA TRP A 7 -6.30 17.65 6.53
C TRP A 7 -6.32 18.91 5.67
N GLU A 8 -7.11 19.93 6.04
CA GLU A 8 -7.21 21.19 5.30
C GLU A 8 -5.89 21.98 5.36
N VAL A 9 -5.20 21.90 6.51
CA VAL A 9 -3.87 22.48 6.68
C VAL A 9 -2.83 21.70 5.88
N LEU A 10 -2.81 20.37 6.02
CA LEU A 10 -1.82 19.51 5.37
C LEU A 10 -1.99 19.41 3.84
N ALA A 11 -3.20 19.62 3.32
CA ALA A 11 -3.49 19.53 1.88
C ALA A 11 -2.64 20.47 1.01
N LYS A 12 -2.05 21.52 1.58
CA LYS A 12 -1.13 22.40 0.84
C LYS A 12 0.23 21.76 0.56
N ALA A 13 0.68 20.85 1.43
CA ALA A 13 2.00 20.22 1.34
C ALA A 13 1.99 18.87 0.60
N CYS A 14 0.87 18.49 0.01
CA CYS A 14 0.74 17.21 -0.70
C CYS A 14 1.07 17.33 -2.19
N HIS A 15 1.36 16.20 -2.81
CA HIS A 15 1.51 16.11 -4.26
C HIS A 15 0.68 14.97 -4.82
N SER A 16 0.18 15.17 -6.04
CA SER A 16 -0.48 14.11 -6.79
C SER A 16 0.56 13.26 -7.52
N ARG A 17 0.39 11.95 -7.52
CA ARG A 17 1.26 11.01 -8.26
C ARG A 17 0.50 9.75 -8.65
N SER A 18 0.82 9.18 -9.80
CA SER A 18 0.32 7.88 -10.23
C SER A 18 0.79 6.79 -9.27
N LEU A 19 -0.15 5.97 -8.78
CA LEU A 19 0.18 4.86 -7.88
C LEU A 19 1.08 3.83 -8.58
N LYS A 20 0.91 3.64 -9.91
CA LYS A 20 1.78 2.77 -10.71
C LYS A 20 3.19 3.36 -10.84
N HIS A 21 3.30 4.68 -11.04
CA HIS A 21 4.60 5.35 -11.06
C HIS A 21 5.33 5.21 -9.72
N LEU A 22 4.64 5.45 -8.61
CA LEU A 22 5.21 5.29 -7.27
C LEU A 22 5.67 3.85 -7.02
N ALA A 23 4.84 2.85 -7.34
CA ALA A 23 5.18 1.44 -7.13
C ALA A 23 6.39 0.98 -7.97
N VAL A 24 6.47 1.44 -9.23
CA VAL A 24 7.55 1.04 -10.15
C VAL A 24 8.82 1.81 -9.86
N VAL A 25 8.79 3.14 -9.77
CA VAL A 25 10.01 3.94 -9.62
C VAL A 25 10.59 3.78 -8.21
N ASP A 26 9.82 4.05 -7.17
CA ASP A 26 10.34 4.07 -5.80
C ASP A 26 10.48 2.65 -5.21
N GLY A 27 9.65 1.73 -5.68
CA GLY A 27 9.64 0.34 -5.20
C GLY A 27 10.52 -0.59 -6.03
N PHE A 28 10.24 -0.68 -7.32
CA PHE A 28 10.88 -1.65 -8.21
C PHE A 28 12.25 -1.17 -8.71
N GLU A 29 12.34 0.05 -9.22
CA GLU A 29 13.57 0.60 -9.82
C GLU A 29 14.58 0.99 -8.74
N ASP A 30 14.22 1.87 -7.81
CA ASP A 30 15.09 2.31 -6.70
C ASP A 30 15.61 1.10 -5.90
N ASN A 31 14.73 0.14 -5.61
CA ASN A 31 15.00 -1.11 -4.90
C ASN A 31 15.84 -0.95 -3.61
N LYS A 32 15.69 0.18 -2.89
CA LYS A 32 16.43 0.46 -1.64
C LYS A 32 16.29 -0.65 -0.60
N SER A 33 15.13 -1.32 -0.62
CA SER A 33 14.75 -2.34 0.33
C SER A 33 15.12 -3.76 -0.13
N GLY A 34 15.57 -3.93 -1.38
CA GLY A 34 15.95 -5.23 -1.98
C GLY A 34 14.78 -6.15 -2.34
N ARG A 35 13.54 -5.62 -2.37
CA ARG A 35 12.30 -6.41 -2.53
C ARG A 35 11.63 -6.25 -3.88
N ARG A 36 12.18 -5.42 -4.78
CA ARG A 36 11.62 -5.05 -6.08
C ARG A 36 10.12 -4.73 -5.98
N GLY A 37 9.77 -3.93 -4.99
CA GLY A 37 8.38 -3.59 -4.72
C GLY A 37 8.23 -2.64 -3.55
N PHE A 38 7.17 -1.83 -3.60
CA PHE A 38 6.89 -0.79 -2.63
C PHE A 38 5.95 -1.33 -1.55
N ARG A 39 6.42 -1.38 -0.30
CA ARG A 39 5.65 -1.92 0.82
C ARG A 39 4.72 -0.87 1.39
N VAL A 40 3.42 -1.18 1.36
CA VAL A 40 2.37 -0.28 1.83
C VAL A 40 1.65 -0.91 3.01
N GLY A 41 1.69 -0.23 4.14
CA GLY A 41 0.90 -0.60 5.31
C GLY A 41 -0.54 -0.10 5.20
N ILE A 42 -1.50 -0.93 5.58
CA ILE A 42 -2.94 -0.65 5.44
C ILE A 42 -3.65 -0.99 6.74
N ASP A 43 -4.44 -0.06 7.26
CA ASP A 43 -5.36 -0.36 8.36
C ASP A 43 -6.54 -1.19 7.81
N ALA A 44 -6.61 -2.44 8.26
CA ALA A 44 -7.65 -3.37 7.86
C ALA A 44 -9.04 -2.96 8.39
N SER A 45 -9.12 -2.28 9.54
CA SER A 45 -10.36 -1.81 10.15
C SER A 45 -11.06 -0.77 9.28
N ILE A 46 -10.31 0.17 8.67
CA ILE A 46 -10.85 1.17 7.74
C ILE A 46 -11.45 0.50 6.51
N TRP A 47 -10.72 -0.45 5.93
CA TRP A 47 -11.17 -1.17 4.74
C TRP A 47 -12.41 -2.02 5.00
N TYR A 48 -12.46 -2.64 6.17
CA TYR A 48 -13.63 -3.37 6.66
C TYR A 48 -14.85 -2.46 6.80
N HIS A 49 -14.71 -1.31 7.47
CA HIS A 49 -15.81 -0.35 7.65
C HIS A 49 -16.34 0.15 6.31
N HIS A 50 -15.46 0.49 5.36
CA HIS A 50 -15.86 0.86 4.00
C HIS A 50 -16.61 -0.26 3.26
N ALA A 51 -16.23 -1.52 3.49
CA ALA A 51 -16.89 -2.66 2.86
C ALA A 51 -18.31 -2.88 3.38
N GLN A 52 -18.61 -2.54 4.63
CA GLN A 52 -19.95 -2.68 5.21
C GLN A 52 -21.02 -1.86 4.49
N CYS A 53 -20.65 -0.77 3.82
CA CYS A 53 -21.57 0.04 3.02
C CYS A 53 -22.00 -0.61 1.69
N SER A 54 -21.38 -1.74 1.30
CA SER A 54 -21.66 -2.43 0.03
C SER A 54 -22.96 -3.22 0.08
N LYS A 55 -23.79 -3.09 -0.97
CA LYS A 55 -25.08 -3.78 -1.12
C LYS A 55 -25.11 -4.67 -2.38
N GLY A 56 -26.00 -5.66 -2.39
CA GLY A 56 -26.33 -6.50 -3.55
C GLY A 56 -25.46 -7.76 -3.71
N GLY A 57 -26.07 -8.88 -4.10
CA GLY A 57 -25.38 -10.17 -4.22
C GLY A 57 -25.06 -10.84 -2.87
N LYS A 58 -24.52 -12.06 -2.92
CA LYS A 58 -24.00 -12.74 -1.72
C LYS A 58 -22.61 -12.23 -1.36
N ASN A 59 -22.39 -11.99 -0.07
CA ASN A 59 -21.14 -11.48 0.49
C ASN A 59 -20.60 -10.19 -0.20
N PRO A 60 -21.41 -9.12 -0.35
CA PRO A 60 -20.99 -7.89 -1.02
C PRO A 60 -19.73 -7.26 -0.42
N GLN A 61 -19.54 -7.41 0.90
CA GLN A 61 -18.37 -6.90 1.60
C GLN A 61 -17.08 -7.61 1.16
N LEU A 62 -17.09 -8.95 1.12
CA LEU A 62 -15.94 -9.74 0.65
C LEU A 62 -15.69 -9.51 -0.85
N ARG A 63 -16.74 -9.26 -1.63
CA ARG A 63 -16.61 -8.92 -3.05
C ARG A 63 -15.90 -7.58 -3.25
N LEU A 64 -16.25 -6.53 -2.49
CA LEU A 64 -15.54 -5.26 -2.57
C LEU A 64 -14.07 -5.43 -2.17
N LEU A 65 -13.81 -6.15 -1.07
CA LEU A 65 -12.45 -6.43 -0.62
C LEU A 65 -11.66 -7.17 -1.71
N PHE A 66 -12.23 -8.20 -2.34
CA PHE A 66 -11.60 -8.91 -3.46
C PHE A 66 -11.14 -7.96 -4.57
N TYR A 67 -12.01 -7.05 -5.03
CA TYR A 67 -11.64 -6.11 -6.10
C TYR A 67 -10.54 -5.13 -5.67
N ARG A 68 -10.55 -4.69 -4.41
CA ARG A 68 -9.49 -3.81 -3.91
C ARG A 68 -8.15 -4.54 -3.75
N LEU A 69 -8.14 -5.76 -3.24
CA LEU A 69 -6.92 -6.58 -3.14
C LEU A 69 -6.37 -6.90 -4.53
N ARG A 70 -7.24 -7.25 -5.48
CA ARG A 70 -6.87 -7.41 -6.88
C ARG A 70 -6.19 -6.15 -7.43
N SER A 71 -6.75 -4.97 -7.19
CA SER A 71 -6.18 -3.71 -7.67
C SER A 71 -4.78 -3.43 -7.10
N LEU A 72 -4.51 -3.81 -5.85
CA LEU A 72 -3.17 -3.70 -5.27
C LEU A 72 -2.20 -4.71 -5.91
N ALA A 73 -2.66 -5.91 -6.23
CA ALA A 73 -1.85 -6.97 -6.82
C ALA A 73 -1.49 -6.75 -8.30
N GLU A 74 -2.16 -5.84 -9.01
CA GLU A 74 -1.80 -5.40 -10.37
C GLU A 74 -0.52 -4.53 -10.41
N LEU A 75 -0.07 -4.08 -9.25
CA LEU A 75 1.11 -3.24 -9.10
C LEU A 75 2.20 -4.02 -8.35
N PRO A 76 3.49 -3.66 -8.50
CA PRO A 76 4.57 -4.25 -7.70
C PRO A 76 4.56 -3.71 -6.26
N LEU A 77 3.40 -3.79 -5.60
CA LEU A 77 3.20 -3.43 -4.20
C LEU A 77 3.35 -4.65 -3.30
N ILE A 78 3.75 -4.42 -2.06
CA ILE A 78 3.76 -5.44 -0.99
C ILE A 78 2.83 -4.95 0.12
N PRO A 79 1.53 -5.28 0.07
CA PRO A 79 0.59 -4.83 1.09
C PRO A 79 0.83 -5.54 2.43
N LEU A 80 0.84 -4.76 3.52
CA LEU A 80 0.82 -5.25 4.89
C LEU A 80 -0.45 -4.75 5.58
N PHE A 81 -1.38 -5.66 5.88
CA PHE A 81 -2.60 -5.34 6.59
C PHE A 81 -2.40 -5.43 8.11
N VAL A 82 -2.71 -4.36 8.83
CA VAL A 82 -2.66 -4.34 10.29
C VAL A 82 -4.08 -4.25 10.82
N PHE A 83 -4.43 -5.19 11.70
CA PHE A 83 -5.69 -5.20 12.44
C PHE A 83 -5.48 -4.62 13.83
N ASP A 84 -6.50 -3.95 14.37
CA ASP A 84 -6.48 -3.46 15.74
C ASP A 84 -6.27 -4.60 16.76
N GLY A 85 -5.49 -4.29 17.79
CA GLY A 85 -5.21 -5.16 18.91
C GLY A 85 -6.24 -5.12 20.02
N ARG A 86 -5.90 -5.78 21.13
CA ARG A 86 -6.74 -5.83 22.34
C ARG A 86 -6.43 -4.72 23.33
N GLU A 87 -5.25 -4.11 23.26
CA GLU A 87 -4.75 -3.10 24.21
C GLU A 87 -5.06 -1.67 23.73
N ARG A 88 -6.22 -1.48 23.09
CA ARG A 88 -6.65 -0.15 22.62
C ARG A 88 -7.00 0.75 23.82
N PRO A 89 -6.56 2.03 23.84
CA PRO A 89 -6.93 2.97 24.89
C PRO A 89 -8.44 3.10 25.04
N LYS A 90 -8.94 2.98 26.29
CA LYS A 90 -10.38 3.03 26.63
C LYS A 90 -11.03 4.40 26.42
N VAL A 91 -10.22 5.45 26.26
CA VAL A 91 -10.66 6.87 26.20
C VAL A 91 -10.95 7.30 24.75
N LYS A 92 -10.58 6.49 23.74
CA LYS A 92 -10.73 6.85 22.33
C LYS A 92 -12.21 7.01 21.94
N ARG A 93 -12.56 8.12 21.29
CA ARG A 93 -13.91 8.38 20.74
C ARG A 93 -14.38 7.20 19.89
N GLY A 94 -15.57 6.69 20.19
CA GLY A 94 -16.15 5.53 19.50
C GLY A 94 -15.69 4.16 20.02
N SER A 95 -14.91 4.08 21.11
CA SER A 95 -14.57 2.81 21.76
C SER A 95 -15.80 2.18 22.43
N ARG A 96 -16.61 1.46 21.67
CA ARG A 96 -17.57 0.51 22.26
C ARG A 96 -16.76 -0.63 22.86
N MET A 97 -16.78 -0.70 24.20
CA MET A 97 -16.32 -1.81 25.06
C MET A 97 -16.10 -3.13 24.30
N GLY A 98 -14.87 -3.65 24.28
CA GLY A 98 -14.63 -5.09 24.34
C GLY A 98 -15.14 -5.99 23.20
N LYS A 99 -15.36 -5.51 21.97
CA LYS A 99 -15.55 -6.40 20.79
C LYS A 99 -14.38 -6.35 19.82
N SER A 100 -13.15 -6.40 20.34
CA SER A 100 -11.98 -6.67 19.50
C SER A 100 -12.03 -8.14 19.06
N GLY A 101 -12.39 -8.39 17.80
CA GLY A 101 -11.90 -9.57 17.08
C GLY A 101 -12.82 -10.76 16.82
N SER A 102 -14.15 -10.68 16.92
CA SER A 102 -15.03 -11.81 16.54
C SER A 102 -16.19 -11.38 15.64
N HIS A 103 -15.88 -11.06 14.38
CA HIS A 103 -16.89 -11.05 13.33
C HIS A 103 -16.49 -12.13 12.31
N ASN A 104 -17.42 -12.98 11.88
CA ASN A 104 -17.21 -13.97 10.81
C ASN A 104 -16.57 -13.36 9.54
N LEU A 105 -16.80 -12.06 9.33
CA LEU A 105 -16.25 -11.29 8.22
C LEU A 105 -14.74 -10.99 8.37
N THR A 106 -14.19 -10.88 9.59
CA THR A 106 -12.74 -10.78 9.83
C THR A 106 -12.04 -12.08 9.43
N ALA A 107 -12.64 -13.24 9.70
CA ALA A 107 -12.11 -14.54 9.24
C ALA A 107 -12.14 -14.65 7.71
N GLY A 108 -13.23 -14.21 7.07
CA GLY A 108 -13.34 -14.16 5.61
C GLY A 108 -12.29 -13.25 4.97
N MET A 109 -12.05 -12.06 5.54
CA MET A 109 -11.00 -11.15 5.07
C MET A 109 -9.60 -11.74 5.24
N LYS A 110 -9.28 -12.33 6.41
CA LYS A 110 -7.98 -12.99 6.64
C LYS A 110 -7.73 -14.12 5.64
N LYS A 111 -8.73 -14.98 5.43
CA LYS A 111 -8.67 -16.04 4.41
C LYS A 111 -8.45 -15.47 3.01
N LEU A 112 -9.08 -14.36 2.68
CA LEU A 112 -8.90 -13.69 1.40
C LEU A 112 -7.47 -13.14 1.24
N LEU A 113 -6.92 -12.51 2.28
CA LEU A 113 -5.53 -12.04 2.30
C LEU A 113 -4.55 -13.22 2.12
N ASP A 114 -4.79 -14.34 2.81
CA ASP A 114 -3.96 -15.54 2.72
C ASP A 114 -3.93 -16.14 1.31
N VAL A 115 -5.08 -16.19 0.60
CA VAL A 115 -5.12 -16.71 -0.78
C VAL A 115 -4.51 -15.74 -1.79
N PHE A 116 -4.56 -14.43 -1.56
CA PHE A 116 -3.82 -13.43 -2.34
C PHE A 116 -2.32 -13.41 -1.99
N GLY A 117 -1.90 -14.11 -0.93
CA GLY A 117 -0.53 -14.07 -0.43
C GLY A 117 -0.15 -12.73 0.19
N MET A 118 -1.13 -11.93 0.61
CA MET A 118 -0.91 -10.64 1.26
C MET A 118 -0.74 -10.83 2.75
N GLU A 119 0.23 -10.12 3.33
CA GLU A 119 0.58 -10.29 4.73
C GLU A 119 -0.38 -9.52 5.64
N TRP A 120 -0.69 -10.11 6.79
CA TRP A 120 -1.47 -9.45 7.82
C TRP A 120 -0.97 -9.75 9.22
N ARG A 121 -1.19 -8.81 10.15
CA ARG A 121 -0.83 -8.93 11.56
C ARG A 121 -1.83 -8.24 12.48
N MET A 122 -1.77 -8.58 13.76
CA MET A 122 -2.51 -7.89 14.81
C MET A 122 -1.57 -6.90 15.50
N ALA A 123 -1.98 -5.64 15.61
CA ALA A 123 -1.33 -4.66 16.47
C ALA A 123 -1.50 -5.04 17.95
N LEU A 124 -0.72 -4.44 18.84
CA LEU A 124 -0.94 -4.55 20.29
C LEU A 124 -2.12 -3.65 20.71
N GLY A 125 -2.04 -2.36 20.36
CA GLY A 125 -3.09 -1.36 20.54
C GLY A 125 -3.78 -1.03 19.21
N GLU A 126 -3.52 0.16 18.69
CA GLU A 126 -4.16 0.68 17.47
C GLU A 126 -3.35 0.35 16.22
N ALA A 127 -4.02 -0.05 15.14
CA ALA A 127 -3.39 -0.37 13.88
C ALA A 127 -2.59 0.82 13.32
N GLU A 128 -3.11 2.04 13.45
CA GLU A 128 -2.46 3.25 12.93
C GLU A 128 -1.17 3.61 13.65
N ALA A 129 -1.14 3.44 14.97
CA ALA A 129 0.07 3.64 15.75
C ALA A 129 1.15 2.62 15.41
N GLU A 130 0.77 1.35 15.22
CA GLU A 130 1.67 0.29 14.75
C GLU A 130 2.21 0.63 13.35
N LEU A 131 1.34 1.02 12.42
CA LEU A 131 1.71 1.40 11.06
C LEU A 131 2.65 2.63 11.04
N ALA A 132 2.36 3.66 11.84
CA ALA A 132 3.22 4.84 11.97
C ALA A 132 4.62 4.47 12.46
N SER A 133 4.71 3.57 13.44
CA SER A 133 5.97 3.03 13.94
C SER A 133 6.74 2.24 12.89
N LEU A 134 6.07 1.32 12.18
CA LEU A 134 6.66 0.55 11.08
C LEU A 134 7.15 1.45 9.93
N ASN A 135 6.46 2.55 9.66
CA ASN A 135 6.87 3.48 8.61
C ASN A 135 8.08 4.31 9.05
N ARG A 136 8.09 4.80 10.30
CA ARG A 136 9.21 5.56 10.85
C ARG A 136 10.50 4.75 10.92
N THR A 137 10.40 3.46 11.20
CA THR A 137 11.53 2.51 11.27
C THR A 137 11.98 2.01 9.89
N GLY A 138 11.32 2.42 8.79
CA GLY A 138 11.64 1.98 7.44
C GLY A 138 11.24 0.52 7.16
N VAL A 139 10.43 -0.08 8.03
CA VAL A 139 9.87 -1.41 7.77
C VAL A 139 8.85 -1.32 6.64
N ILE A 140 7.99 -0.30 6.59
CA ILE A 140 7.10 -0.04 5.45
C ILE A 140 7.47 1.29 4.78
N ASP A 141 7.29 1.39 3.47
CA ASP A 141 7.66 2.59 2.71
C ASP A 141 6.60 3.69 2.83
N ALA A 142 5.32 3.32 2.89
CA ALA A 142 4.22 4.26 3.17
C ALA A 142 3.03 3.59 3.85
N ILE A 143 2.12 4.41 4.38
CA ILE A 143 0.83 3.99 4.92
C ILE A 143 -0.28 4.45 3.97
N MET A 144 -1.15 3.53 3.54
CA MET A 144 -2.36 3.90 2.80
C MET A 144 -3.53 4.07 3.77
N THR A 145 -3.84 5.31 4.13
CA THR A 145 -4.91 5.66 5.07
C THR A 145 -5.58 6.99 4.70
N ASP A 146 -6.83 7.15 5.13
CA ASP A 146 -7.56 8.41 5.08
C ASP A 146 -7.64 9.09 6.46
N ASP A 147 -7.10 8.46 7.48
CA ASP A 147 -6.98 9.04 8.81
C ASP A 147 -5.70 9.87 8.93
N VAL A 148 -5.83 11.03 9.56
CA VAL A 148 -4.70 11.93 9.79
C VAL A 148 -3.92 11.56 11.04
N ASP A 149 -4.51 10.74 11.92
CA ASP A 149 -3.90 10.35 13.19
C ASP A 149 -2.57 9.62 13.01
N ALA A 150 -2.39 8.92 11.88
CA ALA A 150 -1.11 8.32 11.51
C ALA A 150 0.05 9.34 11.50
N PHE A 151 -0.17 10.58 11.05
CA PHE A 151 0.86 11.63 11.13
C PHE A 151 1.14 12.08 12.57
N VAL A 152 0.11 12.14 13.41
CA VAL A 152 0.26 12.49 14.84
C VAL A 152 1.05 11.41 15.58
N PHE A 153 0.81 10.13 15.25
CA PHE A 153 1.63 9.01 15.68
C PHE A 153 3.02 8.97 15.02
N GLY A 154 3.36 9.92 14.15
CA GLY A 154 4.67 10.12 13.55
C GLY A 154 4.99 9.21 12.36
N ALA A 155 3.99 8.92 11.53
CA ALA A 155 4.21 8.43 10.16
C ALA A 155 5.02 9.45 9.34
N ARG A 156 5.84 8.95 8.42
CA ARG A 156 6.64 9.76 7.50
C ARG A 156 5.97 9.90 6.13
N THR A 157 5.37 8.84 5.61
CA THR A 157 4.77 8.85 4.27
C THR A 157 3.36 8.30 4.31
N ILE A 158 2.39 9.10 3.89
CA ILE A 158 0.98 8.70 3.78
C ILE A 158 0.51 8.83 2.32
N ILE A 159 -0.17 7.78 1.87
CA ILE A 159 -0.87 7.73 0.59
C ILE A 159 -2.37 7.76 0.90
N ARG A 160 -3.08 8.78 0.42
CA ARG A 160 -4.55 8.83 0.53
C ARG A 160 -5.17 7.70 -0.29
N ASN A 161 -6.26 7.13 0.21
CA ASN A 161 -6.91 6.01 -0.48
C ASN A 161 -7.36 6.44 -1.88
N PRO A 162 -7.08 5.66 -2.95
CA PRO A 162 -7.44 6.03 -4.33
C PRO A 162 -8.97 6.08 -4.60
N SER A 163 -9.81 5.63 -3.66
CA SER A 163 -11.25 5.57 -3.88
C SER A 163 -11.88 6.96 -4.05
N LEU A 164 -12.28 7.29 -5.28
CA LEU A 164 -12.98 8.54 -5.64
C LEU A 164 -14.34 8.71 -4.94
N THR A 165 -14.91 7.64 -4.39
CA THR A 165 -16.18 7.67 -3.67
C THR A 165 -16.04 8.24 -2.25
N LEU A 166 -14.83 8.39 -1.72
CA LEU A 166 -14.59 9.00 -0.42
C LEU A 166 -14.77 10.51 -0.51
N THR A 167 -15.55 11.08 0.41
CA THR A 167 -15.91 12.50 0.44
C THR A 167 -14.69 13.43 0.44
N GLY A 168 -13.62 13.06 1.14
CA GLY A 168 -12.37 13.85 1.16
C GLY A 168 -11.70 13.95 -0.22
N ASN A 169 -11.77 12.90 -1.03
CA ASN A 169 -11.16 12.89 -2.37
C ASN A 169 -12.03 13.58 -3.42
N LYS A 170 -13.33 13.80 -3.15
CA LYS A 170 -14.21 14.58 -4.03
C LYS A 170 -13.87 16.07 -3.99
N CYS A 171 -13.52 16.58 -2.81
CA CYS A 171 -13.21 18.00 -2.63
C CYS A 171 -11.80 18.36 -3.13
N ASN A 172 -10.84 17.42 -3.06
CA ASN A 172 -9.49 17.62 -3.56
C ASN A 172 -9.01 16.35 -4.29
N PRO A 173 -9.37 16.17 -5.58
CA PRO A 173 -9.03 14.97 -6.34
C PRO A 173 -7.56 14.98 -6.77
N ALA A 174 -6.95 13.80 -6.82
CA ALA A 174 -5.62 13.64 -7.38
C ALA A 174 -5.64 13.91 -8.90
N LEU A 175 -4.79 14.84 -9.33
CA LEU A 175 -4.68 15.31 -10.70
C LEU A 175 -3.52 14.61 -11.43
N ASN A 176 -3.70 14.35 -12.72
CA ASN A 176 -2.59 13.92 -13.58
C ASN A 176 -1.74 15.12 -14.04
N SER A 177 -0.70 14.86 -14.82
CA SER A 177 0.16 15.90 -15.42
C SER A 177 -0.57 16.90 -16.32
N GLU A 178 -1.80 16.60 -16.77
CA GLU A 178 -2.66 17.51 -17.55
C GLU A 178 -3.64 18.30 -16.67
N GLY A 179 -3.56 18.20 -15.35
CA GLY A 179 -4.47 18.88 -14.42
C GLY A 179 -5.88 18.27 -14.34
N LYS A 180 -6.08 17.04 -14.84
CA LYS A 180 -7.37 16.34 -14.81
C LYS A 180 -7.42 15.32 -13.68
N ALA A 181 -8.55 15.24 -12.99
CA ALA A 181 -8.80 14.22 -11.98
C ALA A 181 -8.64 12.81 -12.57
N SER A 182 -7.85 11.96 -11.91
CA SER A 182 -7.49 10.64 -12.43
C SER A 182 -7.65 9.55 -11.39
N LYS A 183 -8.33 8.46 -11.75
CA LYS A 183 -8.47 7.26 -10.91
C LYS A 183 -7.16 6.51 -10.66
N TYR A 184 -6.11 6.82 -11.42
CA TYR A 184 -4.79 6.19 -11.31
C TYR A 184 -3.85 6.96 -10.37
N HIS A 185 -4.22 8.18 -9.99
CA HIS A 185 -3.41 9.06 -9.16
C HIS A 185 -3.91 9.06 -7.72
N VAL A 186 -2.97 9.27 -6.81
CA VAL A 186 -3.19 9.35 -5.37
C VAL A 186 -2.52 10.60 -4.83
N MET A 187 -3.06 11.14 -3.75
CA MET A 187 -2.41 12.21 -3.01
C MET A 187 -1.39 11.60 -2.06
N VAL A 188 -0.14 12.00 -2.19
CA VAL A 188 0.98 11.55 -1.36
C VAL A 188 1.43 12.71 -0.48
N TYR A 189 1.64 12.40 0.78
CA TYR A 189 2.07 13.33 1.82
C TYR A 189 3.34 12.77 2.45
N THR A 190 4.37 13.60 2.54
CA THR A 190 5.62 13.25 3.23
C THR A 190 5.84 14.20 4.41
N ALA A 191 6.36 13.69 5.52
CA ALA A 191 6.67 14.48 6.69
C ALA A 191 7.74 15.53 6.37
N GLU A 192 8.66 15.22 5.46
CA GLU A 192 9.65 16.16 4.94
C GLU A 192 8.98 17.36 4.26
N GLN A 193 8.03 17.12 3.34
CA GLN A 193 7.30 18.20 2.67
C GLN A 193 6.43 19.00 3.65
N ILE A 194 5.75 18.33 4.58
CA ILE A 194 4.93 18.99 5.61
C ILE A 194 5.77 19.92 6.50
N LEU A 195 7.01 19.51 6.81
CA LEU A 195 7.93 20.29 7.63
C LEU A 195 8.48 21.52 6.91
N VAL A 196 8.85 21.39 5.63
CA VAL A 196 9.50 22.48 4.88
C VAL A 196 8.53 23.41 4.16
N HIS A 197 7.27 23.00 3.95
CA HIS A 197 6.31 23.81 3.21
C HIS A 197 6.01 25.12 3.95
N PRO A 198 6.19 26.30 3.32
CA PRO A 198 6.16 27.60 4.00
C PRO A 198 4.83 27.90 4.70
N ASP A 199 3.71 27.48 4.10
CA ASP A 199 2.39 27.68 4.70
C ASP A 199 2.01 26.61 5.73
N VAL A 200 2.69 25.47 5.79
CA VAL A 200 2.34 24.37 6.69
C VAL A 200 3.31 24.35 7.86
N ALA A 201 4.59 24.12 7.60
CA ALA A 201 5.69 24.16 8.56
C ALA A 201 5.37 23.43 9.88
N MET A 202 4.96 22.16 9.79
CA MET A 202 4.57 21.36 10.96
C MET A 202 5.51 20.18 11.18
N SER A 203 6.05 20.09 12.39
CA SER A 203 6.77 18.93 12.90
C SER A 203 5.81 17.92 13.57
N ARG A 204 6.32 16.75 13.97
CA ARG A 204 5.55 15.80 14.81
C ARG A 204 5.07 16.45 16.11
N GLY A 205 5.93 17.20 16.80
CA GLY A 205 5.55 17.92 18.01
C GLY A 205 4.43 18.93 17.73
N GLY A 206 4.52 19.67 16.62
CA GLY A 206 3.48 20.57 16.16
C GLY A 206 2.14 19.87 15.87
N LEU A 207 2.17 18.69 15.23
CA LEU A 207 0.97 17.87 14.96
C LEU A 207 0.31 17.37 16.25
N ILE A 208 1.11 16.94 17.24
CA ILE A 208 0.59 16.54 18.56
C ILE A 208 -0.05 17.73 19.27
N LEU A 209 0.61 18.89 19.29
CA LEU A 209 0.05 20.10 19.88
C LEU A 209 -1.26 20.51 19.19
N PHE A 210 -1.31 20.40 17.86
CA PHE A 210 -2.52 20.65 17.10
C PHE A 210 -3.66 19.75 17.59
N ALA A 211 -3.43 18.44 17.67
CA ALA A 211 -4.42 17.47 18.14
C ALA A 211 -4.91 17.75 19.58
N LEU A 212 -4.00 18.17 20.47
CA LEU A 212 -4.32 18.54 21.85
C LEU A 212 -5.18 19.80 21.93
N LEU A 213 -4.97 20.77 21.04
CA LEU A 213 -5.69 22.04 21.03
C LEU A 213 -7.02 21.97 20.30
N SER A 214 -7.04 21.53 19.04
CA SER A 214 -8.24 21.50 18.18
C SER A 214 -9.16 20.32 18.50
N GLY A 215 -8.64 19.31 19.19
CA GLY A 215 -9.33 18.06 19.45
C GLY A 215 -9.01 16.99 18.42
N GLY A 216 -8.91 15.76 18.92
CA GLY A 216 -8.66 14.55 18.15
C GLY A 216 -9.45 13.38 18.72
N ASP A 217 -8.90 12.19 18.56
CA ASP A 217 -9.56 10.94 18.95
C ASP A 217 -9.54 10.67 20.46
N TYR A 218 -8.57 11.23 21.19
CA TYR A 218 -8.44 11.04 22.65
C TYR A 218 -9.00 12.19 23.50
N SER A 219 -9.24 13.37 22.90
CA SER A 219 -9.71 14.55 23.62
C SER A 219 -10.55 15.46 22.70
N PRO A 220 -11.60 16.12 23.20
CA PRO A 220 -12.35 17.11 22.45
C PRO A 220 -11.56 18.38 22.11
N GLY A 221 -10.36 18.57 22.67
CA GLY A 221 -9.59 19.80 22.52
C GLY A 221 -10.03 20.89 23.50
N LEU A 222 -9.47 22.09 23.34
CA LEU A 222 -9.78 23.25 24.15
C LEU A 222 -10.85 24.12 23.49
N LYS A 223 -11.84 24.55 24.28
CA LYS A 223 -12.89 25.46 23.80
C LYS A 223 -12.26 26.78 23.33
N GLY A 224 -12.60 27.21 22.12
CA GLY A 224 -12.08 28.44 21.53
C GLY A 224 -10.75 28.29 20.77
N PHE A 225 -10.08 27.13 20.88
CA PHE A 225 -8.86 26.82 20.13
C PHE A 225 -9.20 26.06 18.85
N GLY A 226 -9.58 26.80 17.81
CA GLY A 226 -9.85 26.22 16.49
C GLY A 226 -8.58 25.81 15.71
N PRO A 227 -8.73 25.10 14.58
CA PRO A 227 -7.62 24.67 13.70
C PRO A 227 -6.61 25.76 13.35
N GLN A 228 -7.07 26.99 13.12
CA GLN A 228 -6.22 28.13 12.76
C GLN A 228 -5.28 28.54 13.91
N ILE A 229 -5.78 28.58 15.14
CA ILE A 229 -4.98 28.93 16.33
C ILE A 229 -4.02 27.78 16.64
N ALA A 230 -4.52 26.54 16.57
CA ALA A 230 -3.72 25.34 16.76
C ALA A 230 -2.54 25.27 15.78
N HIS A 231 -2.78 25.58 14.50
CA HIS A 231 -1.74 25.65 13.48
C HIS A 231 -0.71 26.75 13.75
N GLY A 232 -1.16 27.97 14.07
CA GLY A 232 -0.25 29.08 14.38
C GLY A 232 0.65 28.77 15.58
N LEU A 233 0.09 28.21 16.66
CA LEU A 233 0.86 27.78 17.83
C LEU A 233 1.80 26.61 17.53
N ALA A 234 1.40 25.67 16.67
CA ALA A 234 2.28 24.59 16.23
C ALA A 234 3.50 25.12 15.46
N ARG A 235 3.30 26.11 14.57
CA ARG A 235 4.39 26.77 13.81
C ARG A 235 5.35 27.55 14.69
N CYS A 236 4.90 28.03 15.85
CA CYS A 236 5.78 28.64 16.85
C CYS A 236 6.74 27.63 17.51
N GLY A 237 6.69 26.33 17.20
CA GLY A 237 7.60 25.33 17.81
C GLY A 237 7.26 24.99 19.27
N PHE A 238 6.10 25.40 19.77
CA PHE A 238 5.64 25.02 21.11
C PHE A 238 5.43 23.51 21.24
N GLY A 239 5.03 22.84 20.16
CA GLY A 239 4.80 21.41 20.15
C GLY A 239 6.09 20.60 20.27
N ASP A 240 7.17 21.04 19.62
CA ASP A 240 8.48 20.39 19.74
C ASP A 240 9.05 20.51 21.15
N ARG A 241 8.91 21.68 21.76
CA ARG A 241 9.32 21.89 23.15
C ARG A 241 8.50 21.04 24.13
N LEU A 242 7.21 20.87 23.88
CA LEU A 242 6.35 20.00 24.69
C LEU A 242 6.79 18.53 24.58
N LEU A 243 7.06 18.07 23.35
CA LEU A 243 7.50 16.69 23.11
C LEU A 243 8.88 16.43 23.71
N ALA A 244 9.82 17.34 23.54
CA ALA A 244 11.15 17.26 24.14
C ALA A 244 11.09 17.22 25.67
N ALA A 245 10.26 18.07 26.29
CA ALA A 245 10.06 18.05 27.75
C ALA A 245 9.47 16.73 28.25
N TYR A 246 8.57 16.11 27.48
CA TYR A 246 8.01 14.79 27.80
C TYR A 246 9.06 13.66 27.68
N GLU A 247 9.93 13.73 26.67
CA GLU A 247 10.97 12.72 26.43
C GLU A 247 12.15 12.82 27.43
N ASP A 248 12.49 14.04 27.88
CA ASP A 248 13.62 14.33 28.77
C ASP A 248 13.31 14.11 30.26
N GLN A 249 12.07 14.31 30.70
CA GLN A 249 11.75 14.45 32.13
C GLN A 249 10.56 13.58 32.57
N SER A 250 10.84 12.40 33.10
CA SER A 250 9.86 11.60 33.85
C SER A 250 9.86 12.01 35.34
N GLY A 251 9.23 13.14 35.68
CA GLY A 251 9.07 13.55 37.09
C GLY A 251 8.72 15.02 37.34
N ILE A 252 9.11 15.53 38.53
CA ILE A 252 8.76 16.85 39.08
C ILE A 252 9.20 18.02 38.16
N GLY A 253 10.30 17.86 37.43
CA GLY A 253 10.77 18.86 36.46
C GLY A 253 9.79 19.13 35.31
N PHE A 254 9.04 18.10 34.90
CA PHE A 254 8.06 18.23 33.81
C PHE A 254 6.95 19.22 34.17
N HIS A 255 6.41 19.18 35.39
CA HIS A 255 5.36 20.11 35.82
C HIS A 255 5.82 21.56 35.86
N GLN A 256 7.08 21.82 36.26
CA GLN A 256 7.64 23.17 36.24
C GLN A 256 7.85 23.67 34.81
N SER A 257 8.40 22.81 33.94
CA SER A 257 8.56 23.09 32.51
C SER A 257 7.23 23.40 31.84
N LEU A 258 6.15 22.66 32.17
CA LEU A 258 4.81 22.93 31.66
C LEU A 258 4.24 24.29 32.10
N ARG A 259 4.54 24.75 33.33
CA ARG A 259 4.08 26.08 33.79
C ARG A 259 4.68 27.20 32.95
N SER A 260 6.00 27.16 32.76
CA SER A 260 6.71 28.14 31.92
C SER A 260 6.22 28.06 30.47
N TRP A 261 6.09 26.84 29.93
CA TRP A 261 5.58 26.62 28.58
C TRP A 261 4.17 27.20 28.36
N ARG A 262 3.24 27.03 29.31
CA ARG A 262 1.90 27.65 29.25
C ARG A 262 1.97 29.16 29.28
N ALA A 263 2.80 29.72 30.16
CA ALA A 263 2.96 31.17 30.30
C ALA A 263 3.44 31.79 28.97
N GLU A 264 4.38 31.14 28.29
CA GLU A 264 4.85 31.58 26.98
C GLU A 264 3.80 31.47 25.88
N ILE A 265 3.01 30.39 25.85
CA ILE A 265 1.89 30.29 24.89
C ILE A 265 0.86 31.38 25.15
N ASN A 266 0.52 31.63 26.42
CA ASN A 266 -0.39 32.70 26.79
C ASN A 266 0.16 34.05 26.35
N LEU A 267 1.45 34.33 26.57
CA LEU A 267 2.09 35.55 26.09
C LEU A 267 2.00 35.67 24.55
N GLU A 268 2.26 34.59 23.82
CA GLU A 268 2.14 34.58 22.36
C GLU A 268 0.70 34.84 21.90
N LEU A 269 -0.31 34.25 22.56
CA LEU A 269 -1.71 34.51 22.26
C LEU A 269 -2.07 36.00 22.43
N HIS A 270 -1.51 36.68 23.43
CA HIS A 270 -1.80 38.09 23.69
C HIS A 270 -1.03 39.03 22.75
N THR A 271 0.22 38.71 22.43
CA THR A 271 1.13 39.61 21.69
C THR A 271 1.16 39.34 20.20
N ASN A 272 1.01 38.07 19.78
CA ASN A 272 1.33 37.55 18.46
C ASN A 272 2.73 37.97 17.99
N ALA A 273 3.71 37.92 18.90
CA ALA A 273 5.07 38.40 18.64
C ALA A 273 5.77 37.65 17.51
N ARG A 274 5.47 36.36 17.31
CA ARG A 274 6.03 35.54 16.23
C ARG A 274 5.27 35.70 14.91
N GLY A 275 4.10 36.32 14.92
CA GLY A 275 3.34 36.65 13.71
C GLY A 275 2.67 35.46 13.01
N PHE A 276 2.66 34.26 13.62
CA PHE A 276 2.03 33.07 13.02
C PHE A 276 0.53 32.95 13.33
N LEU A 277 0.02 33.70 14.30
CA LEU A 277 -1.42 33.76 14.56
C LEU A 277 -2.08 34.79 13.62
N LEU A 278 -3.32 34.54 13.24
CA LEU A 278 -4.09 35.46 12.40
C LEU A 278 -4.29 36.83 13.05
N ARG A 279 -4.45 36.84 14.38
CA ARG A 279 -4.60 38.04 15.21
C ARG A 279 -4.20 37.74 16.65
N ARG A 280 -4.26 38.74 17.52
CA ARG A 280 -4.14 38.59 18.98
C ARG A 280 -5.43 38.03 19.57
N TYR A 281 -5.32 37.20 20.61
CA TYR A 281 -6.41 36.53 21.30
C TYR A 281 -6.29 36.72 22.83
N PRO A 282 -6.45 37.96 23.36
CA PRO A 282 -6.27 38.24 24.79
C PRO A 282 -7.35 37.58 25.68
N SER A 283 -8.46 37.15 25.11
CA SER A 283 -9.52 36.43 25.84
C SER A 283 -9.26 34.94 26.01
N LEU A 284 -8.19 34.41 25.40
CA LEU A 284 -7.85 32.98 25.43
C LEU A 284 -6.60 32.74 26.26
N SER A 285 -6.64 31.71 27.09
CA SER A 285 -5.52 31.24 27.89
C SER A 285 -5.56 29.72 28.02
N LEU A 286 -4.40 29.09 28.08
CA LEU A 286 -4.30 27.66 28.38
C LEU A 286 -4.69 27.39 29.84
N PRO A 287 -5.55 26.38 30.10
CA PRO A 287 -5.87 25.94 31.45
C PRO A 287 -4.67 25.39 32.21
N GLU A 288 -4.68 25.48 33.54
CA GLU A 288 -3.59 24.97 34.39
C GLU A 288 -3.40 23.45 34.31
N ASN A 289 -4.46 22.71 34.02
CA ASN A 289 -4.46 21.26 33.85
C ASN A 289 -4.09 20.80 32.43
N PHE A 290 -3.84 21.73 31.49
CA PHE A 290 -3.49 21.39 30.11
C PHE A 290 -1.96 21.25 29.92
N PRO A 291 -1.45 20.33 29.10
CA PRO A 291 -2.17 19.22 28.49
C PRO A 291 -2.46 18.12 29.51
N ASP A 292 -3.51 17.34 29.24
CA ASP A 292 -3.72 16.07 29.92
C ASP A 292 -2.54 15.14 29.58
N GLN A 293 -1.81 14.71 30.61
CA GLN A 293 -0.60 13.90 30.46
C GLN A 293 -0.88 12.53 29.84
N GLN A 294 -2.03 11.93 30.14
CA GLN A 294 -2.41 10.64 29.57
C GLN A 294 -2.72 10.77 28.08
N VAL A 295 -3.39 11.86 27.69
CA VAL A 295 -3.67 12.17 26.28
C VAL A 295 -2.38 12.44 25.52
N LEU A 296 -1.44 13.19 26.12
CA LEU A 296 -0.12 13.42 25.55
C LEU A 296 0.65 12.10 25.36
N GLU A 297 0.68 11.23 26.38
CA GLU A 297 1.35 9.92 26.30
C GLU A 297 0.77 9.05 25.17
N ASN A 298 -0.56 9.04 25.00
CA ASN A 298 -1.21 8.24 23.94
C ASN A 298 -0.71 8.61 22.53
N TYR A 299 -0.34 9.88 22.28
CA TYR A 299 0.23 10.31 21.00
C TYR A 299 1.77 10.25 20.96
N ALA A 300 2.43 10.65 22.05
CA ALA A 300 3.89 10.75 22.13
C ALA A 300 4.55 9.37 22.18
N ASN A 301 3.94 8.42 22.91
CA ASN A 301 4.44 7.07 23.10
C ASN A 301 3.31 6.03 23.01
N PRO A 302 2.68 5.83 21.83
CA PRO A 302 1.55 4.93 21.70
C PRO A 302 1.94 3.47 21.94
N MET A 303 0.96 2.66 22.38
CA MET A 303 1.12 1.21 22.53
C MET A 303 1.30 0.53 21.16
N CYS A 304 2.56 0.21 20.82
CA CYS A 304 2.96 -0.45 19.58
C CYS A 304 4.09 -1.46 19.82
N SER A 305 4.37 -2.31 18.84
CA SER A 305 5.42 -3.33 18.92
C SER A 305 6.80 -2.76 19.26
N ALA A 306 7.12 -1.57 18.73
CA ALA A 306 8.37 -0.87 19.02
C ALA A 306 8.49 -0.45 20.50
N ARG A 307 7.39 0.00 21.13
CA ARG A 307 7.37 0.39 22.56
C ARG A 307 7.69 -0.79 23.48
N VAL A 308 7.19 -1.98 23.14
CA VAL A 308 7.30 -3.17 23.99
C VAL A 308 8.52 -4.04 23.64
N GLY A 309 9.22 -3.75 22.54
CA GLY A 309 10.31 -4.58 22.03
C GLY A 309 9.86 -5.97 21.58
N ARG A 310 8.55 -6.16 21.32
CA ARG A 310 7.95 -7.43 20.89
C ARG A 310 7.34 -7.23 19.51
N GLN A 311 7.75 -8.03 18.53
CA GLN A 311 7.13 -7.99 17.20
C GLN A 311 5.68 -8.52 17.29
N GLY A 312 4.70 -7.65 17.02
CA GLY A 312 3.32 -8.08 16.85
C GLY A 312 3.18 -8.95 15.60
N GLY A 313 2.90 -10.24 15.77
CA GLY A 313 2.61 -11.15 14.65
C GLY A 313 3.82 -11.80 13.96
N GLY A 314 5.02 -11.74 14.55
CA GLY A 314 6.23 -12.42 14.04
C GLY A 314 6.94 -11.70 12.89
N ALA A 315 7.96 -12.36 12.33
CA ALA A 315 8.78 -11.82 11.25
C ALA A 315 7.96 -11.64 9.95
N LEU A 316 8.19 -10.52 9.26
CA LEU A 316 7.56 -10.26 7.97
C LEU A 316 7.96 -11.31 6.94
N ARG A 317 6.98 -11.83 6.20
CA ARG A 317 7.20 -12.96 5.29
C ARG A 317 7.82 -12.53 3.97
N ASP A 318 7.40 -11.39 3.40
CA ASP A 318 7.85 -10.78 2.11
C ASP A 318 7.80 -11.69 0.85
N SER A 319 7.41 -12.93 1.04
CA SER A 319 7.48 -14.06 0.12
C SER A 319 6.10 -14.61 -0.24
N GLY A 320 5.03 -13.98 0.27
CA GLY A 320 3.66 -14.34 -0.07
C GLY A 320 3.41 -14.19 -1.57
N ASN A 321 2.73 -15.19 -2.14
CA ASN A 321 2.30 -15.24 -3.54
C ASN A 321 0.82 -15.63 -3.60
N PRO A 322 0.07 -15.12 -4.59
CA PRO A 322 -1.32 -15.48 -4.80
C PRO A 322 -1.43 -16.93 -5.26
N HIS A 323 -2.42 -17.64 -4.72
CA HIS A 323 -2.75 -19.02 -5.10
C HIS A 323 -3.94 -19.01 -6.06
N LEU A 324 -3.71 -19.07 -7.36
CA LEU A 324 -4.80 -18.95 -8.36
C LEU A 324 -5.89 -20.00 -8.16
N SER A 325 -5.50 -21.24 -7.89
CA SER A 325 -6.40 -22.36 -7.59
C SER A 325 -7.29 -22.05 -6.37
N LYS A 326 -6.68 -21.60 -5.27
CA LYS A 326 -7.40 -21.25 -4.03
C LYS A 326 -8.27 -20.00 -4.19
N ILE A 327 -7.84 -19.01 -4.99
CA ILE A 327 -8.63 -17.82 -5.29
C ILE A 327 -9.87 -18.21 -6.11
N ALA A 328 -9.72 -19.05 -7.15
CA ALA A 328 -10.83 -19.55 -7.95
C ALA A 328 -11.84 -20.33 -7.08
N GLY A 329 -11.34 -21.24 -6.24
CA GLY A 329 -12.17 -21.95 -5.26
C GLY A 329 -12.81 -21.01 -4.24
N PHE A 330 -12.15 -19.93 -3.82
CA PHE A 330 -12.74 -18.93 -2.94
C PHE A 330 -13.91 -18.23 -3.62
N CYS A 331 -13.76 -17.80 -4.88
CA CYS A 331 -14.82 -17.18 -5.68
C CYS A 331 -16.03 -18.12 -5.84
N GLU A 332 -15.80 -19.39 -6.18
CA GLU A 332 -16.85 -20.42 -6.26
C GLU A 332 -17.65 -20.53 -4.95
N ASN A 333 -16.97 -20.51 -3.79
CA ASN A 333 -17.64 -20.71 -2.50
C ASN A 333 -18.38 -19.48 -1.96
N HIS A 334 -18.02 -18.26 -2.39
CA HIS A 334 -18.49 -17.03 -1.74
C HIS A 334 -19.29 -16.10 -2.65
N PHE A 335 -19.20 -16.24 -3.98
CA PHE A 335 -19.84 -15.34 -4.94
C PHE A 335 -20.87 -16.08 -5.80
N ASP A 336 -22.16 -15.97 -5.48
CA ASP A 336 -23.20 -16.69 -6.22
C ASP A 336 -23.42 -16.16 -7.65
N GLU A 337 -23.23 -14.86 -7.88
CA GLU A 337 -23.50 -14.24 -9.20
C GLU A 337 -22.55 -14.70 -10.31
N TRP A 338 -21.35 -15.19 -9.95
CA TRP A 338 -20.33 -15.57 -10.92
C TRP A 338 -19.43 -16.71 -10.47
N GLY A 339 -19.83 -17.46 -9.45
CA GLY A 339 -19.09 -18.58 -8.85
C GLY A 339 -19.14 -19.88 -9.65
N TYR A 340 -19.49 -19.83 -10.94
CA TYR A 340 -19.56 -21.00 -11.83
C TYR A 340 -18.28 -21.12 -12.66
N LYS A 341 -17.87 -22.34 -13.01
CA LYS A 341 -16.57 -22.62 -13.68
C LYS A 341 -16.32 -21.73 -14.90
N SER A 342 -17.24 -21.73 -15.86
CA SER A 342 -17.11 -20.94 -17.10
C SER A 342 -17.05 -19.43 -16.85
N VAL A 343 -17.84 -18.92 -15.90
CA VAL A 343 -17.88 -17.48 -15.58
C VAL A 343 -16.66 -17.02 -14.78
N ILE A 344 -16.16 -17.85 -13.84
CA ILE A 344 -14.94 -17.56 -13.08
C ILE A 344 -13.77 -17.38 -14.05
N ILE A 345 -13.53 -18.35 -14.93
CA ILE A 345 -12.41 -18.31 -15.88
C ILE A 345 -12.55 -17.12 -16.84
N LYS A 346 -13.77 -16.86 -17.32
CA LYS A 346 -14.08 -15.70 -18.15
C LYS A 346 -13.82 -14.37 -17.44
N ARG A 347 -14.17 -14.24 -16.16
CA ARG A 347 -13.90 -13.03 -15.37
C ARG A 347 -12.44 -12.92 -14.96
N PHE A 348 -11.75 -14.02 -14.71
CA PHE A 348 -10.32 -14.02 -14.38
C PHE A 348 -9.48 -13.46 -15.51
N ARG A 349 -9.94 -13.60 -16.77
CA ARG A 349 -9.34 -12.93 -17.93
C ARG A 349 -9.14 -11.44 -17.72
N ASP A 350 -10.19 -10.76 -17.28
CA ASP A 350 -10.17 -9.30 -17.12
C ASP A 350 -9.73 -8.88 -15.71
N LEU A 351 -9.83 -9.78 -14.72
CA LEU A 351 -9.57 -9.47 -13.32
C LEU A 351 -8.22 -9.97 -12.82
N MET A 352 -7.87 -11.24 -13.01
CA MET A 352 -6.76 -11.85 -12.26
C MET A 352 -5.46 -11.97 -13.06
N TRP A 353 -5.50 -12.03 -14.40
CA TRP A 353 -4.29 -12.26 -15.19
C TRP A 353 -3.25 -11.17 -15.01
N GLU A 354 -3.63 -9.89 -15.08
CA GLU A 354 -2.69 -8.78 -14.86
C GLU A 354 -2.01 -8.84 -13.49
N ALA A 355 -2.77 -9.14 -12.43
CA ALA A 355 -2.23 -9.31 -11.08
C ALA A 355 -1.28 -10.52 -10.95
N ALA A 356 -1.65 -11.66 -11.55
CA ALA A 356 -0.84 -12.87 -11.55
C ALA A 356 0.49 -12.64 -12.30
N ILE A 357 0.41 -12.00 -13.48
CA ILE A 357 1.56 -11.66 -14.32
C ILE A 357 2.49 -10.69 -13.61
N MET A 358 1.97 -9.65 -12.97
CA MET A 358 2.78 -8.71 -12.20
C MET A 358 3.53 -9.41 -11.06
N THR A 359 2.87 -10.35 -10.38
CA THR A 359 3.51 -11.13 -9.32
C THR A 359 4.62 -12.05 -9.86
N ILE A 360 4.37 -12.71 -10.99
CA ILE A 360 5.38 -13.54 -11.66
C ILE A 360 6.60 -12.69 -12.05
N LEU A 361 6.38 -11.57 -12.73
CA LEU A 361 7.43 -10.67 -13.19
C LEU A 361 8.26 -10.12 -12.02
N ARG A 362 7.60 -9.69 -10.93
CA ARG A 362 8.31 -9.24 -9.74
C ARG A 362 9.19 -10.34 -9.14
N ARG A 363 8.72 -11.58 -9.09
CA ARG A 363 9.50 -12.72 -8.55
C ARG A 363 10.65 -13.10 -9.48
N ALA A 364 10.44 -13.12 -10.79
CA ALA A 364 11.50 -13.33 -11.76
C ALA A 364 12.58 -12.23 -11.68
N ALA A 365 12.18 -10.98 -11.43
CA ALA A 365 13.11 -9.88 -11.20
C ALA A 365 13.95 -10.08 -9.92
N LEU A 366 13.36 -10.62 -8.85
CA LEU A 366 14.12 -11.00 -7.64
C LEU A 366 15.10 -12.15 -7.92
N ASP A 367 14.72 -13.13 -8.72
CA ASP A 367 15.65 -14.20 -9.13
C ASP A 367 16.81 -13.64 -9.99
N ALA A 368 16.54 -12.62 -10.82
CA ALA A 368 17.58 -11.88 -11.54
C ALA A 368 18.50 -11.09 -10.61
N ASP A 369 17.96 -10.44 -9.57
CA ASP A 369 18.76 -9.77 -8.53
C ASP A 369 19.66 -10.78 -7.80
N GLU A 370 19.16 -11.97 -7.46
CA GLU A 370 19.96 -13.01 -6.80
C GLU A 370 21.08 -13.55 -7.72
N LYS A 371 20.81 -13.71 -9.01
CA LYS A 371 21.83 -14.09 -10.00
C LYS A 371 22.93 -13.03 -10.11
N GLU A 372 22.56 -11.75 -10.13
CA GLU A 372 23.49 -10.62 -10.13
C GLU A 372 24.31 -10.56 -8.83
N LYS A 373 23.68 -10.80 -7.67
CA LYS A 373 24.40 -10.92 -6.39
C LYS A 373 25.46 -12.00 -6.42
N ASN A 374 25.12 -13.18 -6.93
CA ASN A 374 26.05 -14.29 -7.03
C ASN A 374 27.22 -13.96 -7.97
N LYS A 375 26.97 -13.21 -9.05
CA LYS A 375 28.00 -12.71 -9.96
C LYS A 375 28.94 -11.70 -9.31
N ARG A 376 28.41 -10.78 -8.51
CA ARG A 376 29.23 -9.83 -7.73
C ARG A 376 30.06 -10.54 -6.66
N LEU A 377 29.47 -11.54 -6.00
CA LEU A 377 30.15 -12.35 -5.01
C LEU A 377 31.32 -13.14 -5.64
N SER A 378 31.10 -13.78 -6.79
CA SER A 378 32.17 -14.49 -7.50
C SER A 378 33.26 -13.56 -8.06
N ALA A 379 32.92 -12.30 -8.34
CA ALA A 379 33.87 -11.25 -8.71
C ALA A 379 34.60 -10.61 -7.51
N GLY A 380 34.32 -11.04 -6.26
CA GLY A 380 34.96 -10.50 -5.06
C GLY A 380 34.42 -9.12 -4.61
N GLY A 381 33.22 -8.74 -5.05
CA GLY A 381 32.60 -7.47 -4.69
C GLY A 381 32.16 -7.40 -3.23
N ALA A 382 32.48 -6.29 -2.55
CA ALA A 382 32.08 -6.05 -1.15
C ALA A 382 30.60 -5.63 -1.00
N ASP A 383 30.04 -4.92 -1.99
CA ASP A 383 28.62 -4.51 -2.00
C ASP A 383 27.78 -5.43 -2.90
N LEU A 384 26.99 -6.29 -2.25
CA LEU A 384 26.05 -7.19 -2.93
C LEU A 384 24.66 -6.55 -3.12
N SER A 385 24.45 -5.29 -2.74
CA SER A 385 23.13 -4.67 -2.87
C SER A 385 22.82 -4.31 -4.33
N VAL A 386 21.69 -4.82 -4.84
CA VAL A 386 21.22 -4.50 -6.19
C VAL A 386 20.22 -3.35 -6.09
N ARG A 387 20.73 -2.12 -6.18
CA ARG A 387 19.93 -0.89 -6.18
C ARG A 387 19.82 -0.34 -7.60
N GLY A 388 18.72 0.35 -7.90
CA GLY A 388 18.48 0.91 -9.22
C GLY A 388 18.01 -0.11 -10.27
N PRO A 389 17.70 0.35 -11.49
CA PRO A 389 17.30 -0.51 -12.60
C PRO A 389 18.41 -1.50 -12.98
N LEU A 390 18.10 -2.79 -13.00
CA LEU A 390 19.00 -3.83 -13.49
C LEU A 390 18.71 -4.13 -14.97
N ARG A 391 19.77 -4.27 -15.77
CA ARG A 391 19.69 -4.66 -17.19
C ARG A 391 20.59 -5.87 -17.43
N PRO A 392 20.10 -7.09 -17.15
CA PRO A 392 20.85 -8.31 -17.43
C PRO A 392 21.03 -8.49 -18.94
N SER A 393 22.06 -9.24 -19.32
CA SER A 393 22.26 -9.65 -20.71
C SER A 393 21.22 -10.70 -21.13
N ARG A 394 21.03 -10.91 -22.44
CA ARG A 394 20.21 -12.02 -22.96
C ARG A 394 20.62 -13.40 -22.40
N VAL A 395 21.91 -13.63 -22.17
CA VAL A 395 22.41 -14.90 -21.58
C VAL A 395 22.00 -15.02 -20.12
N ASP A 396 21.84 -13.88 -19.45
CA ASP A 396 21.44 -13.82 -18.05
C ASP A 396 19.92 -13.84 -17.84
N GLU A 397 19.13 -13.92 -18.91
CA GLU A 397 17.66 -13.93 -18.87
C GLU A 397 17.10 -15.01 -17.93
N ILE A 398 16.17 -14.59 -17.07
CA ILE A 398 15.37 -15.49 -16.22
C ILE A 398 14.08 -15.88 -16.96
N GLY A 399 13.43 -14.90 -17.59
CA GLY A 399 12.16 -15.06 -18.28
C GLY A 399 11.01 -15.50 -17.37
N THR A 400 10.05 -16.22 -17.95
CA THR A 400 8.85 -16.72 -17.24
C THR A 400 8.55 -18.17 -17.63
N PRO A 401 9.43 -19.14 -17.32
CA PRO A 401 9.21 -20.54 -17.66
C PRO A 401 8.03 -21.13 -16.86
N ALA A 402 7.32 -22.11 -17.43
CA ALA A 402 6.14 -22.73 -16.80
C ALA A 402 6.39 -23.25 -15.37
N VAL A 403 7.60 -23.75 -15.10
CA VAL A 403 8.02 -24.22 -13.77
C VAL A 403 8.00 -23.07 -12.74
N LEU A 404 8.50 -21.90 -13.13
CA LEU A 404 8.52 -20.71 -12.28
C LEU A 404 7.09 -20.19 -12.07
N VAL A 405 6.28 -20.15 -13.13
CA VAL A 405 4.85 -19.76 -13.07
C VAL A 405 4.10 -20.64 -12.06
N LYS A 406 4.23 -21.97 -12.17
CA LYS A 406 3.58 -22.92 -11.26
C LYS A 406 4.09 -22.77 -9.82
N LYS A 407 5.41 -22.64 -9.62
CA LYS A 407 6.02 -22.45 -8.30
C LYS A 407 5.50 -21.18 -7.60
N ILE A 408 5.25 -20.11 -8.34
CA ILE A 408 4.79 -18.84 -7.77
C ILE A 408 3.29 -18.90 -7.46
N LEU A 409 2.48 -19.38 -8.41
CA LEU A 409 1.03 -19.23 -8.37
C LEU A 409 0.25 -20.41 -7.77
N ASP A 410 0.92 -21.54 -7.50
CA ASP A 410 0.27 -22.74 -6.95
C ASP A 410 1.22 -23.55 -6.05
N ALA A 411 2.10 -22.86 -5.31
CA ALA A 411 3.05 -23.52 -4.41
C ALA A 411 2.31 -24.43 -3.40
N SER A 412 2.59 -25.73 -3.42
CA SER A 412 1.97 -26.67 -2.48
C SER A 412 2.48 -26.42 -1.06
N GLU A 413 1.77 -26.91 -0.03
CA GLU A 413 2.29 -26.83 1.35
C GLU A 413 3.61 -27.60 1.51
N ILE A 414 3.80 -28.66 0.74
CA ILE A 414 5.04 -29.46 0.71
C ILE A 414 6.21 -28.61 0.20
N ASP A 415 5.99 -27.77 -0.82
CA ASP A 415 7.01 -26.86 -1.34
C ASP A 415 7.41 -25.79 -0.32
N ARG A 416 6.49 -25.39 0.57
CA ARG A 416 6.76 -24.42 1.64
C ARG A 416 7.61 -25.01 2.76
N TYR A 417 7.32 -26.25 3.19
CA TYR A 417 8.17 -26.94 4.17
C TYR A 417 9.55 -27.23 3.57
N ALA A 418 9.63 -27.70 2.32
CA ALA A 418 10.91 -27.90 1.64
C ALA A 418 11.72 -26.58 1.53
N ALA A 419 11.08 -25.45 1.24
CA ALA A 419 11.74 -24.14 1.22
C ALA A 419 12.19 -23.65 2.60
N ALA A 420 11.56 -24.10 3.68
CA ALA A 420 11.93 -23.72 5.06
C ALA A 420 13.11 -24.54 5.62
N PHE A 421 13.36 -25.76 5.10
CA PHE A 421 14.38 -26.67 5.61
C PHE A 421 15.65 -26.78 4.75
N VAL A 422 15.66 -26.25 3.52
CA VAL A 422 16.84 -26.29 2.65
C VAL A 422 17.73 -25.08 2.91
N ARG A 423 18.92 -25.30 3.49
CA ARG A 423 20.06 -24.38 3.33
C ARG A 423 20.24 -24.15 1.82
N ARG A 424 20.09 -22.89 1.38
CA ARG A 424 20.20 -22.50 -0.04
C ARG A 424 21.59 -22.84 -0.57
N GLU A 425 21.76 -24.03 -1.11
CA GLU A 425 22.81 -24.29 -2.09
C GLU A 425 22.33 -23.84 -3.47
N PRO A 426 23.21 -23.26 -4.30
CA PRO A 426 22.84 -22.76 -5.62
C PRO A 426 22.56 -23.94 -6.55
N ARG A 427 21.28 -24.28 -6.72
CA ARG A 427 20.86 -25.20 -7.79
C ARG A 427 20.98 -24.50 -9.14
N ASN A 428 22.15 -24.65 -9.77
CA ASN A 428 22.26 -24.60 -11.21
C ASN A 428 21.50 -25.80 -11.78
N SER A 429 20.34 -25.55 -12.36
CA SER A 429 19.71 -26.47 -13.29
C SER A 429 19.35 -25.67 -14.53
N PRO A 430 20.01 -25.89 -15.68
CA PRO A 430 19.64 -25.23 -16.91
C PRO A 430 18.26 -25.77 -17.31
N ALA A 431 17.24 -24.92 -17.28
CA ALA A 431 15.93 -25.24 -17.84
C ALA A 431 15.99 -25.13 -19.37
N THR A 432 16.76 -26.01 -20.01
CA THR A 432 16.84 -26.15 -21.47
C THR A 432 15.80 -27.16 -21.96
N GLY A 433 14.53 -26.89 -21.67
CA GLY A 433 13.40 -27.47 -22.40
C GLY A 433 12.62 -26.32 -22.98
N SER A 434 12.50 -26.22 -24.31
CA SER A 434 11.71 -25.16 -24.93
C SER A 434 10.28 -25.26 -24.40
N ASP A 435 9.85 -24.25 -23.64
CA ASP A 435 8.50 -24.19 -23.11
C ASP A 435 7.54 -24.14 -24.31
N ALA A 436 6.73 -25.18 -24.52
CA ALA A 436 5.92 -25.33 -25.73
C ALA A 436 4.90 -24.19 -25.90
N ARG A 437 4.55 -23.50 -24.80
CA ARG A 437 3.69 -22.31 -24.79
C ARG A 437 4.23 -21.28 -23.80
N PRO A 438 5.19 -20.42 -24.20
CA PRO A 438 5.74 -19.41 -23.31
C PRO A 438 4.66 -18.40 -22.90
N LEU A 439 4.64 -18.02 -21.62
CA LEU A 439 3.67 -17.06 -21.10
C LEU A 439 3.76 -15.70 -21.82
N MET A 440 4.98 -15.20 -22.04
CA MET A 440 5.25 -13.96 -22.77
C MET A 440 5.71 -14.30 -24.20
N GLN A 441 4.99 -13.81 -25.20
CA GLN A 441 5.25 -14.15 -26.61
C GLN A 441 6.12 -13.10 -27.31
N ARG A 442 5.67 -11.83 -27.33
CA ARG A 442 6.39 -10.73 -28.00
C ARG A 442 5.95 -9.36 -27.50
N ILE A 443 6.76 -8.34 -27.79
CA ILE A 443 6.39 -6.93 -27.61
C ILE A 443 5.82 -6.39 -28.92
N ALA A 444 4.61 -5.85 -28.85
CA ALA A 444 3.86 -5.33 -29.99
C ALA A 444 3.97 -3.81 -30.15
N GLY A 445 4.48 -3.08 -29.14
CA GLY A 445 4.62 -1.63 -29.17
C GLY A 445 5.09 -1.05 -27.85
N ALA A 446 5.34 0.26 -27.82
CA ALA A 446 5.70 1.01 -26.63
C ALA A 446 4.83 2.26 -26.48
N ARG A 447 4.65 2.76 -25.26
CA ARG A 447 4.01 4.05 -24.98
C ARG A 447 4.59 4.72 -23.75
N GLN A 448 4.36 6.02 -23.66
CA GLN A 448 4.40 6.78 -22.41
C GLN A 448 3.03 7.46 -22.25
N HIS A 449 2.40 7.30 -21.10
CA HIS A 449 1.02 7.75 -20.91
C HIS A 449 0.84 8.53 -19.61
N VAL A 450 -0.04 9.53 -19.64
CA VAL A 450 -0.32 10.41 -18.49
C VAL A 450 -0.95 9.69 -17.30
N SER A 451 -1.55 8.51 -17.50
CA SER A 451 -2.07 7.70 -16.38
C SER A 451 -0.96 7.13 -15.48
N THR A 452 0.25 7.05 -16.00
CA THR A 452 1.43 6.48 -15.35
C THR A 452 2.54 7.51 -15.20
N ASP A 453 2.21 8.80 -15.21
CA ASP A 453 3.17 9.91 -15.15
C ASP A 453 4.32 9.79 -16.17
N GLY A 454 4.01 9.32 -17.39
CA GLY A 454 5.00 9.22 -18.45
C GLY A 454 5.94 8.02 -18.34
N LEU A 455 5.68 7.06 -17.44
CA LEU A 455 6.40 5.77 -17.44
C LEU A 455 6.40 5.13 -18.82
N LEU A 456 7.58 4.64 -19.24
CA LEU A 456 7.71 3.83 -20.44
C LEU A 456 7.10 2.44 -20.19
N GLU A 457 6.12 2.07 -21.01
CA GLU A 457 5.45 0.77 -20.97
C GLU A 457 5.54 0.07 -22.32
N TYR A 458 5.76 -1.24 -22.30
CA TYR A 458 5.68 -2.11 -23.48
C TYR A 458 4.31 -2.79 -23.55
N ARG A 459 3.78 -2.93 -24.77
CA ARG A 459 2.58 -3.69 -25.07
C ARG A 459 2.97 -5.15 -25.30
N VAL A 460 2.79 -6.01 -24.31
CA VAL A 460 3.25 -7.40 -24.37
C VAL A 460 2.08 -8.32 -24.72
N GLU A 461 2.31 -9.26 -25.65
CA GLU A 461 1.39 -10.36 -25.98
C GLU A 461 1.65 -11.55 -25.07
N ILE A 462 0.58 -12.06 -24.47
CA ILE A 462 0.63 -13.03 -23.39
C ILE A 462 -0.32 -14.19 -23.70
N ASP A 463 0.16 -15.41 -23.56
CA ASP A 463 -0.65 -16.63 -23.66
C ASP A 463 -1.18 -17.04 -22.27
N PRO A 464 -2.49 -16.90 -21.99
CA PRO A 464 -3.02 -17.18 -20.67
C PRO A 464 -3.23 -18.68 -20.39
N ALA A 465 -2.94 -19.59 -21.33
CA ALA A 465 -3.29 -21.01 -21.20
C ALA A 465 -2.85 -21.60 -19.85
N GLN A 466 -1.59 -21.36 -19.45
CA GLN A 466 -1.06 -21.84 -18.16
C GLN A 466 -1.83 -21.28 -16.96
N LEU A 467 -2.25 -20.01 -17.01
CA LEU A 467 -3.01 -19.35 -15.94
C LEU A 467 -4.44 -19.93 -15.85
N VAL A 468 -5.06 -20.20 -16.99
CA VAL A 468 -6.39 -20.82 -17.07
C VAL A 468 -6.36 -22.23 -16.49
N ASP A 469 -5.34 -23.02 -16.83
CA ASP A 469 -5.18 -24.39 -16.33
C ASP A 469 -5.03 -24.41 -14.79
N LEU A 470 -4.18 -23.54 -14.24
CA LEU A 470 -3.97 -23.41 -12.79
C LEU A 470 -5.24 -22.94 -12.06
N ALA A 471 -5.96 -21.96 -12.59
CA ALA A 471 -7.21 -21.49 -11.97
C ALA A 471 -8.31 -22.57 -12.03
N SER A 472 -8.40 -23.29 -13.15
CA SER A 472 -9.39 -24.35 -13.36
C SER A 472 -9.23 -25.52 -12.39
N ALA A 473 -7.98 -25.85 -12.02
CA ALA A 473 -7.69 -26.90 -11.04
C ALA A 473 -8.28 -26.63 -9.65
N GLY A 474 -8.56 -25.36 -9.31
CA GLY A 474 -9.14 -24.96 -8.04
C GLY A 474 -10.68 -25.01 -7.97
N ILE A 475 -11.35 -25.21 -9.10
CA ILE A 475 -12.81 -25.14 -9.22
C ILE A 475 -13.41 -26.54 -9.11
N LYS A 476 -14.33 -26.75 -8.16
CA LYS A 476 -14.93 -28.08 -7.90
C LYS A 476 -16.22 -28.34 -8.68
N GLY A 477 -16.80 -27.33 -9.32
CA GLY A 477 -18.08 -27.44 -10.03
C GLY A 477 -19.27 -27.54 -9.09
N LYS A 478 -19.23 -26.87 -7.93
CA LYS A 478 -20.28 -26.96 -6.89
C LYS A 478 -21.61 -26.36 -7.32
N HIS A 479 -21.58 -25.39 -8.20
CA HIS A 479 -22.76 -24.68 -8.67
C HIS A 479 -23.03 -25.09 -10.13
N PRO A 480 -24.24 -25.57 -10.46
CA PRO A 480 -24.59 -25.94 -11.84
C PRO A 480 -24.56 -24.69 -12.72
N GLU A 481 -24.14 -24.84 -13.97
CA GLU A 481 -24.14 -23.71 -14.90
C GLU A 481 -25.57 -23.16 -15.05
N PRO A 482 -25.78 -21.84 -15.03
CA PRO A 482 -27.10 -21.29 -15.29
C PRO A 482 -27.56 -21.76 -16.66
N PRO A 483 -28.84 -22.16 -16.82
CA PRO A 483 -29.36 -22.52 -18.13
C PRO A 483 -29.09 -21.36 -19.07
N THR A 484 -28.57 -21.64 -20.26
CA THR A 484 -28.32 -20.67 -21.32
C THR A 484 -29.58 -19.85 -21.56
N SER A 485 -29.73 -18.74 -20.83
CA SER A 485 -30.84 -17.84 -21.01
C SER A 485 -30.57 -17.12 -22.32
N GLN A 486 -31.50 -17.31 -23.26
CA GLN A 486 -31.64 -16.51 -24.46
C GLN A 486 -31.35 -15.06 -24.07
N SER A 487 -30.28 -14.50 -24.65
CA SER A 487 -29.94 -13.10 -24.49
C SER A 487 -31.20 -12.29 -24.75
N SER A 488 -31.65 -11.59 -23.72
CA SER A 488 -32.66 -10.54 -23.86
C SER A 488 -32.26 -9.65 -25.03
N ARG A 489 -33.19 -9.52 -25.97
CA ARG A 489 -33.15 -8.51 -27.04
C ARG A 489 -32.83 -7.15 -26.41
N GLY A 490 -31.68 -6.57 -26.78
CA GLY A 490 -31.32 -5.21 -26.39
C GLY A 490 -29.82 -5.01 -26.18
N ASN A 491 -29.18 -4.36 -27.16
CA ASN A 491 -27.79 -3.93 -27.23
C ASN A 491 -26.73 -4.98 -27.60
N SER A 492 -26.14 -4.76 -28.78
CA SER A 492 -24.91 -5.34 -29.32
C SER A 492 -23.70 -5.07 -28.41
N LYS A 493 -23.68 -5.66 -27.21
CA LYS A 493 -22.45 -5.76 -26.42
C LYS A 493 -21.56 -6.82 -27.08
N LYS A 494 -20.39 -6.37 -27.57
CA LYS A 494 -19.30 -7.19 -28.11
C LYS A 494 -19.17 -8.48 -27.30
N ALA A 495 -19.21 -9.64 -27.97
CA ALA A 495 -19.05 -10.92 -27.30
C ALA A 495 -17.77 -10.89 -26.45
N ALA A 496 -17.89 -11.27 -25.18
CA ALA A 496 -16.77 -11.24 -24.27
C ALA A 496 -15.66 -12.19 -24.78
N PRO A 497 -14.39 -11.76 -24.74
CA PRO A 497 -13.28 -12.45 -25.38
C PRO A 497 -13.07 -13.85 -24.78
N ASP A 498 -12.66 -14.78 -25.63
CA ASP A 498 -12.33 -16.15 -25.24
C ASP A 498 -11.25 -16.15 -24.14
N PRO A 499 -11.46 -16.80 -22.98
CA PRO A 499 -10.48 -16.91 -21.91
C PRO A 499 -9.10 -17.38 -22.34
N HIS A 500 -9.01 -18.24 -23.37
CA HIS A 500 -7.75 -18.80 -23.86
C HIS A 500 -7.06 -17.93 -24.91
N SER A 501 -7.74 -16.93 -25.46
CA SER A 501 -7.16 -16.08 -26.50
C SER A 501 -6.01 -15.22 -25.97
N VAL A 502 -5.01 -14.92 -26.81
CA VAL A 502 -3.88 -14.05 -26.46
C VAL A 502 -4.38 -12.72 -25.89
N LEU A 503 -3.83 -12.29 -24.75
CA LEU A 503 -4.12 -10.99 -24.16
C LEU A 503 -2.96 -10.03 -24.40
N ARG A 504 -3.26 -8.73 -24.38
CA ARG A 504 -2.26 -7.66 -24.50
C ARG A 504 -2.29 -6.78 -23.27
N LEU A 505 -1.16 -6.68 -22.57
CA LEU A 505 -1.01 -5.85 -21.37
C LEU A 505 0.06 -4.78 -21.54
N TRP A 506 -0.08 -3.67 -20.80
CA TRP A 506 0.94 -2.62 -20.73
C TRP A 506 1.80 -2.86 -19.48
N ILE A 507 3.05 -3.25 -19.70
CA ILE A 507 3.99 -3.63 -18.64
C ILE A 507 5.12 -2.60 -18.59
N PRO A 508 5.51 -2.11 -17.40
CA PRO A 508 6.63 -1.18 -17.26
C PRO A 508 7.91 -1.71 -17.92
N ALA A 509 8.58 -0.86 -18.68
CA ALA A 509 9.77 -1.24 -19.44
C ALA A 509 10.93 -1.68 -18.56
N SER A 510 11.09 -1.08 -17.37
CA SER A 510 12.11 -1.48 -16.39
C SER A 510 11.95 -2.93 -15.94
N ILE A 511 10.72 -3.37 -15.68
CA ILE A 511 10.43 -4.76 -15.31
C ILE A 511 10.76 -5.69 -16.49
N MET A 512 10.32 -5.35 -17.70
CA MET A 512 10.57 -6.17 -18.89
C MET A 512 12.07 -6.27 -19.22
N ARG A 513 12.82 -5.18 -19.12
CA ARG A 513 14.27 -5.16 -19.33
C ARG A 513 15.00 -6.07 -18.34
N GLN A 514 14.50 -6.15 -17.11
CA GLN A 514 15.11 -6.99 -16.08
C GLN A 514 14.75 -8.47 -16.24
N VAL A 515 13.52 -8.80 -16.64
CA VAL A 515 13.04 -10.19 -16.68
C VAL A 515 13.24 -10.84 -18.05
N HIS A 516 12.99 -10.11 -19.14
CA HIS A 516 13.07 -10.55 -20.53
C HIS A 516 13.92 -9.61 -21.38
N PRO A 517 15.23 -9.48 -21.09
CA PRO A 517 16.13 -8.64 -21.87
C PRO A 517 16.12 -9.03 -23.36
N GLY A 518 16.02 -10.32 -23.71
CA GLY A 518 16.00 -10.75 -25.11
C GLY A 518 14.78 -10.23 -25.89
N LEU A 519 13.57 -10.36 -25.33
CA LEU A 519 12.36 -9.83 -25.98
C LEU A 519 12.42 -8.30 -26.16
N VAL A 520 13.06 -7.59 -25.23
CA VAL A 520 13.23 -6.14 -25.34
C VAL A 520 14.25 -5.79 -26.41
N GLU A 521 15.41 -6.46 -26.45
CA GLU A 521 16.42 -6.28 -27.50
C GLU A 521 15.85 -6.52 -28.90
N ASP A 522 15.09 -7.60 -29.10
CA ASP A 522 14.46 -7.93 -30.39
C ASP A 522 13.49 -6.84 -30.84
N PHE A 523 12.71 -6.30 -29.90
CA PHE A 523 11.77 -5.23 -30.17
C PHE A 523 12.46 -3.90 -30.48
N GLU A 524 13.44 -3.49 -29.66
CA GLU A 524 14.17 -2.24 -29.85
C GLU A 524 14.99 -2.27 -31.16
N ALA A 525 15.58 -3.42 -31.52
CA ALA A 525 16.25 -3.61 -32.80
C ALA A 525 15.29 -3.51 -33.98
N ALA A 526 14.10 -4.12 -33.88
CA ALA A 526 13.08 -4.03 -34.92
C ALA A 526 12.54 -2.60 -35.11
N GLU A 527 12.37 -1.84 -34.02
CA GLU A 527 11.96 -0.43 -34.08
C GLU A 527 13.07 0.46 -34.65
N ALA A 528 14.34 0.25 -34.26
CA ALA A 528 15.48 0.95 -34.84
C ALA A 528 15.59 0.69 -36.36
N ALA A 529 15.44 -0.56 -36.80
CA ALA A 529 15.45 -0.91 -38.22
C ALA A 529 14.30 -0.28 -39.01
N LYS A 530 13.14 -0.02 -38.39
CA LYS A 530 12.04 0.74 -39.00
C LYS A 530 12.34 2.24 -39.06
N ALA A 531 12.99 2.79 -38.04
CA ALA A 531 13.37 4.20 -37.99
C ALA A 531 14.41 4.53 -39.06
N THR A 532 15.41 3.67 -39.30
CA THR A 532 16.42 3.86 -40.36
C THR A 532 15.85 3.72 -41.77
N LYS A 533 14.67 3.10 -41.93
CA LYS A 533 13.97 2.96 -43.21
C LYS A 533 13.00 4.12 -43.52
N ARG A 534 12.75 5.01 -42.56
CA ARG A 534 11.94 6.22 -42.72
C ARG A 534 12.85 7.42 -42.92
#